data_AF-A0A0S8EKC6-F1
#
_entry.id   AF-A0A0S8EKC6-F1
#
_cell.length_a   1.000
_cell.length_b   1.000
_cell.length_c   1.000
_cell.angle_alpha   90.00
_cell.angle_beta   90.00
_cell.angle_gamma   90.00
#
_symmetry.space_group_name_H-M   'P 1'
#
loop_
_entity.id
_entity.type
_entity.pdbx_description
1 polymer ?
#
loop_
_entity_poly.entity_id
_entity_poly.type
_entity_poly.pdbx_seq_one_letter_code
_entity_poly.pdbx_strand_id
1 'polypeptide(L)'
;MKRIAIFADGTWNSPEQGGATNVLQMARAVQPEMDGIEQVAFYDWGVGTDRKKIAGGITGAGIDKNIMDCYRFIVHNYNADDKLFFFGFSRGAYTVRSLAGFIRNCGLLKREHANQIPAAYRLYRKRGKTSSPDEAQAVKFRKDYAVANITPIEFVGVWDTVGALGIPVPFWGTLGEREFLFHDTEPSKIIQHARHAVSIDENRQ
;
A
#
# COMPACT_ATOMS: atom_id res chain seq x y z
N MET A 1 6.17 21.17 6.19
CA MET A 1 5.06 20.34 5.68
C MET A 1 5.33 20.07 4.21
N LYS A 2 5.28 18.79 3.80
CA LYS A 2 5.41 18.34 2.42
C LYS A 2 4.32 17.35 2.05
N ARG A 3 4.22 17.02 0.76
CA ARG A 3 3.28 16.03 0.22
C ARG A 3 4.08 14.78 -0.18
N ILE A 4 3.73 13.63 0.39
CA ILE A 4 4.38 12.35 0.07
C ILE A 4 3.38 11.51 -0.72
N ALA A 5 3.76 11.12 -1.94
CA ALA A 5 2.94 10.36 -2.85
C ALA A 5 3.53 8.97 -3.13
N ILE A 6 2.73 7.93 -2.94
CA ILE A 6 3.07 6.54 -3.30
C ILE A 6 2.31 6.16 -4.57
N PHE A 7 3.03 5.67 -5.57
CA PHE A 7 2.50 5.20 -6.84
C PHE A 7 2.84 3.72 -7.02
N ALA A 8 1.88 2.83 -6.81
CA ALA A 8 2.09 1.39 -6.93
C ALA A 8 1.41 0.84 -8.20
N ASP A 9 2.20 0.29 -9.12
CA ASP A 9 1.69 -0.25 -10.39
C ASP A 9 1.30 -1.74 -10.29
N GLY A 10 0.56 -2.22 -11.29
CA GLY A 10 0.12 -3.60 -11.44
C GLY A 10 1.23 -4.58 -11.81
N THR A 11 0.88 -5.86 -11.92
CA THR A 11 1.77 -6.92 -12.43
C THR A 11 2.22 -6.66 -13.84
N TRP A 12 3.46 -7.04 -14.16
CA TRP A 12 4.00 -7.05 -15.52
C TRP A 12 4.15 -5.66 -16.18
N ASN A 13 3.86 -4.58 -15.46
CA ASN A 13 4.13 -3.23 -15.91
C ASN A 13 5.57 -2.86 -15.57
N SER A 14 6.38 -2.57 -16.59
CA SER A 14 7.74 -2.05 -16.41
C SER A 14 7.76 -0.60 -16.84
N PRO A 15 8.29 0.34 -16.02
CA PRO A 15 8.40 1.73 -16.43
C PRO A 15 9.33 1.95 -17.64
N GLU A 16 10.15 0.93 -17.97
CA GLU A 16 11.09 0.90 -19.08
C GLU A 16 10.56 0.17 -20.33
N GLN A 17 9.45 -0.59 -20.24
CA GLN A 17 8.94 -1.42 -21.35
C GLN A 17 7.41 -1.32 -21.48
N GLY A 18 6.92 -0.98 -22.68
CA GLY A 18 5.50 -0.89 -22.98
C GLY A 18 4.92 0.53 -22.87
N GLY A 19 3.58 0.63 -22.89
CA GLY A 19 2.84 1.89 -22.73
C GLY A 19 2.72 2.29 -21.26
N ALA A 20 2.83 3.59 -20.96
CA ALA A 20 2.77 4.07 -19.59
C ALA A 20 1.36 3.93 -18.99
N THR A 21 1.26 3.27 -17.84
CA THR A 21 0.01 3.19 -17.07
C THR A 21 -0.38 4.57 -16.53
N ASN A 22 -1.65 4.73 -16.12
CA ASN A 22 -2.09 5.96 -15.45
C ASN A 22 -1.28 6.23 -14.17
N VAL A 23 -0.86 5.17 -13.46
CA VAL A 23 -0.02 5.30 -12.26
C VAL A 23 1.35 5.88 -12.62
N LEU A 24 2.01 5.35 -13.65
CA LEU A 24 3.31 5.84 -14.11
C LEU A 24 3.22 7.26 -14.69
N GLN A 25 2.18 7.54 -15.48
CA GLN A 25 1.94 8.89 -16.02
C GLN A 25 1.77 9.91 -14.89
N MET A 26 0.98 9.58 -13.85
CA MET A 26 0.81 10.46 -12.69
C MET A 26 2.11 10.62 -11.90
N ALA A 27 2.86 9.54 -11.67
CA ALA A 27 4.15 9.62 -10.97
C ALA A 27 5.13 10.57 -11.69
N ARG A 28 5.18 10.50 -13.03
CA ARG A 28 6.00 11.39 -13.88
C ARG A 28 5.50 12.84 -13.90
N ALA A 29 4.23 13.07 -13.64
CA ALA A 29 3.63 14.40 -13.62
C ALA A 29 3.84 15.15 -12.29
N VAL A 30 4.30 14.47 -11.23
CA VAL A 30 4.58 15.13 -9.95
C VAL A 30 5.78 16.06 -10.09
N GLN A 31 5.54 17.36 -9.88
CA GLN A 31 6.59 18.36 -9.79
C GLN A 31 7.26 18.27 -8.41
N PRO A 32 8.59 18.44 -8.27
CA PRO A 32 9.28 18.40 -6.98
C PRO A 32 8.75 19.41 -5.95
N GLU A 33 8.14 20.51 -6.42
CA GLU A 33 7.49 21.53 -5.60
C GLU A 33 6.26 22.06 -6.34
N MET A 34 5.20 22.39 -5.61
CA MET A 34 4.03 23.10 -6.13
C MET A 34 3.50 24.05 -5.04
N ASP A 35 3.28 25.31 -5.40
CA ASP A 35 2.84 26.37 -4.49
C ASP A 35 3.73 26.52 -3.23
N GLY A 36 5.06 26.36 -3.38
CA GLY A 36 6.01 26.41 -2.27
C GLY A 36 5.98 25.18 -1.34
N ILE A 37 5.28 24.11 -1.72
CA ILE A 37 5.19 22.86 -0.96
C ILE A 37 5.97 21.77 -1.68
N GLU A 38 6.99 21.25 -1.01
CA GLU A 38 7.77 20.10 -1.48
C GLU A 38 6.86 18.87 -1.72
N GLN A 39 7.12 18.14 -2.81
CA GLN A 39 6.44 16.92 -3.18
C GLN A 39 7.46 15.79 -3.36
N VAL A 40 7.26 14.70 -2.62
CA VAL A 40 8.14 13.54 -2.62
C VAL A 40 7.36 12.36 -3.19
N ALA A 41 7.75 11.90 -4.37
CA ALA A 41 7.13 10.76 -5.05
C ALA A 41 7.96 9.48 -4.88
N PHE A 42 7.28 8.37 -4.60
CA PHE A 42 7.84 7.03 -4.65
C PHE A 42 7.04 6.17 -5.62
N TYR A 43 7.74 5.58 -6.58
CA TYR A 43 7.15 4.68 -7.57
C TYR A 43 7.56 3.23 -7.29
N ASP A 44 6.58 2.38 -7.00
CA ASP A 44 6.71 0.94 -6.88
C ASP A 44 6.26 0.28 -8.19
N TRP A 45 7.22 -0.30 -8.92
CA TRP A 45 7.00 -0.95 -10.22
C TRP A 45 6.26 -2.30 -10.16
N GLY A 46 5.69 -2.67 -9.02
CA GLY A 46 4.97 -3.94 -8.82
C GLY A 46 5.86 -5.19 -8.72
N VAL A 47 5.24 -6.34 -8.46
CA VAL A 47 5.92 -7.65 -8.33
C VAL A 47 6.05 -8.33 -9.70
N GLY A 48 7.26 -8.80 -10.06
CA GLY A 48 7.46 -9.69 -11.22
C GLY A 48 8.19 -9.09 -12.43
N THR A 49 8.77 -7.89 -12.32
CA THR A 49 9.57 -7.26 -13.38
C THR A 49 10.96 -7.89 -13.56
N ASP A 50 11.47 -8.61 -12.56
CA ASP A 50 12.68 -9.43 -12.67
C ASP A 50 12.40 -10.73 -13.45
N ARG A 51 12.78 -10.77 -14.75
CA ARG A 51 12.67 -11.94 -15.63
C ARG A 51 13.24 -13.25 -15.05
N LYS A 52 14.18 -13.17 -14.10
CA LYS A 52 14.81 -14.35 -13.45
C LYS A 52 13.98 -15.00 -12.33
N LYS A 53 12.95 -14.34 -11.80
CA LYS A 53 12.11 -14.89 -10.70
C LYS A 53 10.81 -15.57 -11.18
N ILE A 54 10.54 -15.53 -12.49
CA ILE A 54 9.30 -16.04 -13.08
C ILE A 54 9.27 -17.58 -13.14
N ALA A 55 10.43 -18.25 -13.22
CA ALA A 55 10.47 -19.70 -13.34
C ALA A 55 10.10 -20.47 -12.04
N GLY A 56 9.85 -19.78 -10.92
CA GLY A 56 9.80 -20.42 -9.61
C GLY A 56 8.75 -19.89 -8.63
N GLY A 57 7.59 -19.44 -9.10
CA GLY A 57 6.37 -19.27 -8.28
C GLY A 57 6.57 -18.67 -6.88
N ILE A 58 6.58 -17.34 -6.77
CA ILE A 58 6.43 -16.65 -5.47
C ILE A 58 5.28 -15.68 -5.58
N THR A 59 4.11 -16.16 -5.24
CA THR A 59 2.86 -15.43 -5.29
C THR A 59 2.42 -15.18 -3.84
N GLY A 60 2.55 -13.93 -3.39
CA GLY A 60 2.28 -13.51 -2.00
C GLY A 60 3.44 -12.77 -1.34
N ALA A 61 4.60 -13.40 -1.21
CA ALA A 61 5.74 -12.77 -0.53
C ALA A 61 6.24 -11.48 -1.23
N GLY A 62 6.04 -11.38 -2.56
CA GLY A 62 6.35 -10.16 -3.30
C GLY A 62 5.45 -8.97 -2.92
N ILE A 63 4.15 -9.19 -2.68
CA ILE A 63 3.22 -8.11 -2.36
C ILE A 63 3.46 -7.62 -0.94
N ASP A 64 3.69 -8.54 0.01
CA ASP A 64 4.06 -8.19 1.38
C ASP A 64 5.33 -7.33 1.42
N LYS A 65 6.32 -7.67 0.59
CA LYS A 65 7.53 -6.86 0.42
C LYS A 65 7.20 -5.45 -0.08
N ASN A 66 6.40 -5.32 -1.14
CA ASN A 66 6.05 -4.01 -1.71
C ASN A 66 5.29 -3.13 -0.70
N ILE A 67 4.35 -3.71 0.06
CA ILE A 67 3.65 -2.99 1.14
C ILE A 67 4.65 -2.49 2.18
N MET A 68 5.55 -3.36 2.66
CA MET A 68 6.56 -2.98 3.64
C MET A 68 7.57 -1.96 3.12
N ASP A 69 7.92 -1.99 1.84
CA ASP A 69 8.84 -1.03 1.23
C ASP A 69 8.20 0.35 1.07
N CYS A 70 6.94 0.41 0.62
CA CYS A 70 6.17 1.65 0.62
C CYS A 70 6.06 2.22 2.04
N TYR A 71 5.75 1.37 3.03
CA TYR A 71 5.68 1.78 4.44
C TYR A 71 7.02 2.30 4.95
N ARG A 72 8.12 1.60 4.65
CA ARG A 72 9.49 1.99 5.03
C ARG A 72 9.88 3.32 4.39
N PHE A 73 9.54 3.54 3.13
CA PHE A 73 9.75 4.81 2.45
C PHE A 73 9.06 5.95 3.21
N ILE A 74 7.79 5.77 3.59
CA ILE A 74 7.05 6.79 4.35
C ILE A 74 7.70 7.01 5.73
N VAL A 75 8.03 5.95 6.48
CA VAL A 75 8.68 6.05 7.80
C VAL A 75 9.98 6.87 7.75
N HIS A 76 10.76 6.74 6.67
CA HIS A 76 12.01 7.50 6.55
C HIS A 76 11.81 8.93 6.08
N ASN A 77 10.74 9.25 5.36
CA ASN A 77 10.55 10.57 4.76
C ASN A 77 9.50 11.43 5.48
N TYR A 78 8.61 10.86 6.27
CA TYR A 78 7.52 11.59 6.94
C TYR A 78 7.98 12.40 8.14
N ASN A 79 7.54 13.65 8.19
CA ASN A 79 7.52 14.49 9.38
C ASN A 79 6.07 14.74 9.81
N ALA A 80 5.87 15.11 11.07
CA ALA A 80 4.55 15.51 11.55
C ALA A 80 3.91 16.55 10.60
N ASP A 81 2.61 16.40 10.38
CA ASP A 81 1.76 17.23 9.51
C ASP A 81 2.00 17.09 8.00
N ASP A 82 2.93 16.24 7.55
CA ASP A 82 3.04 15.91 6.13
C ASP A 82 1.77 15.21 5.62
N LYS A 83 1.43 15.44 4.35
CA LYS A 83 0.24 14.87 3.71
C LYS A 83 0.59 13.62 2.90
N LEU A 84 -0.21 12.56 3.06
CA LEU A 84 -0.01 11.27 2.38
C LEU A 84 -1.02 11.09 1.24
N PHE A 85 -0.52 10.74 0.05
CA PHE A 85 -1.33 10.47 -1.15
C PHE A 85 -0.96 9.11 -1.71
N PHE A 86 -1.92 8.22 -1.90
CA PHE A 86 -1.65 6.89 -2.44
C PHE A 86 -2.41 6.65 -3.75
N PHE A 87 -1.70 6.12 -4.73
CA PHE A 87 -2.21 5.80 -6.05
C PHE A 87 -1.86 4.36 -6.42
N GLY A 88 -2.81 3.60 -6.95
CA GLY A 88 -2.49 2.25 -7.40
C GLY A 88 -3.43 1.65 -8.42
N PHE A 89 -2.90 0.76 -9.26
CA PHE A 89 -3.64 0.05 -10.30
C PHE A 89 -3.56 -1.46 -10.10
N SER A 90 -4.67 -2.19 -10.28
CA SER A 90 -4.71 -3.65 -10.21
C SER A 90 -4.15 -4.16 -8.86
N ARG A 91 -3.04 -4.92 -8.85
CA ARG A 91 -2.39 -5.34 -7.61
C ARG A 91 -1.72 -4.19 -6.87
N GLY A 92 -1.27 -3.15 -7.56
CA GLY A 92 -0.79 -1.92 -6.92
C GLY A 92 -1.89 -1.21 -6.14
N ALA A 93 -3.14 -1.28 -6.61
CA ALA A 93 -4.30 -0.82 -5.84
C ALA A 93 -4.48 -1.64 -4.54
N TYR A 94 -4.28 -2.97 -4.60
CA TYR A 94 -4.26 -3.81 -3.40
C TYR A 94 -3.14 -3.38 -2.43
N THR A 95 -1.94 -3.11 -2.95
CA THR A 95 -0.78 -2.64 -2.17
C THR A 95 -1.10 -1.37 -1.40
N VAL A 96 -1.59 -0.31 -2.06
CA VAL A 96 -1.86 0.96 -1.39
C VAL A 96 -3.05 0.92 -0.43
N ARG A 97 -4.08 0.10 -0.73
CA ARG A 97 -5.19 -0.15 0.20
C ARG A 97 -4.71 -0.88 1.45
N SER A 98 -3.86 -1.90 1.26
CA SER A 98 -3.24 -2.63 2.37
C SER A 98 -2.30 -1.74 3.18
N LEU A 99 -1.55 -0.85 2.53
CA LEU A 99 -0.71 0.15 3.18
C LEU A 99 -1.54 1.08 4.07
N ALA A 100 -2.69 1.55 3.60
CA ALA A 100 -3.59 2.38 4.39
C ALA A 100 -4.13 1.62 5.62
N GLY A 101 -4.52 0.35 5.46
CA GLY A 101 -4.90 -0.52 6.58
C GLY A 101 -3.75 -0.78 7.56
N PHE A 102 -2.53 -0.93 7.05
CA PHE A 102 -1.34 -1.13 7.86
C PHE A 102 -1.03 0.11 8.72
N ILE A 103 -1.06 1.31 8.13
CA ILE A 103 -0.90 2.59 8.84
C ILE A 103 -2.00 2.76 9.88
N ARG A 104 -3.26 2.42 9.56
CA ARG A 104 -4.35 2.47 10.53
C ARG A 104 -4.12 1.56 11.74
N ASN A 105 -3.60 0.35 11.51
CA ASN A 105 -3.42 -0.64 12.55
C ASN A 105 -2.21 -0.31 13.43
N CYS A 106 -1.04 -0.10 12.83
CA CYS A 106 0.22 0.02 13.55
C CYS A 106 0.74 1.46 13.68
N GLY A 107 -0.01 2.44 13.17
CA GLY A 107 0.43 3.83 13.09
C GLY A 107 1.47 4.01 11.99
N LEU A 108 2.06 5.20 11.92
CA LEU A 108 3.28 5.42 11.15
C LEU A 108 4.46 5.54 12.10
N LEU A 109 5.44 4.64 12.00
CA LEU A 109 6.55 4.60 12.97
C LEU A 109 7.43 5.84 12.88
N LYS A 110 7.97 6.25 14.03
CA LYS A 110 9.09 7.19 14.07
C LYS A 110 10.30 6.56 13.37
N ARG A 111 11.11 7.41 12.72
CA ARG A 111 12.30 6.97 11.98
C ARG A 111 13.26 6.14 12.83
N GLU A 112 13.46 6.51 14.09
CA GLU A 112 14.31 5.77 15.06
C GLU A 112 13.79 4.36 15.40
N HIS A 113 12.52 4.07 15.12
CA HIS A 113 11.88 2.77 15.36
C HIS A 113 11.64 2.00 14.06
N ALA A 114 12.31 2.36 12.96
CA ALA A 114 12.20 1.64 11.69
C ALA A 114 12.58 0.14 11.79
N ASN A 115 13.37 -0.25 12.80
CA ASN A 115 13.65 -1.66 13.10
C ASN A 115 12.40 -2.46 13.53
N GLN A 116 11.33 -1.79 13.96
CA GLN A 116 10.06 -2.42 14.37
C GLN A 116 9.10 -2.67 13.19
N ILE A 117 9.44 -2.25 11.96
CA ILE A 117 8.58 -2.47 10.78
C ILE A 117 8.16 -3.95 10.62
N PRO A 118 9.05 -4.96 10.76
CA PRO A 118 8.63 -6.36 10.68
C PRO A 118 7.66 -6.78 11.79
N ALA A 119 7.81 -6.24 13.00
CA ALA A 119 6.92 -6.52 14.12
C ALA A 119 5.54 -5.87 13.90
N ALA A 120 5.52 -4.63 13.42
CA ALA A 120 4.31 -3.93 13.00
C ALA A 120 3.58 -4.72 11.90
N TYR A 121 4.30 -5.17 10.87
CA TYR A 121 3.68 -5.92 9.78
C TYR A 121 3.10 -7.25 10.26
N ARG A 122 3.79 -7.98 11.14
CA ARG A 122 3.24 -9.19 11.78
C ARG A 122 1.98 -8.89 12.58
N LEU A 123 1.93 -7.78 13.32
CA LEU A 123 0.74 -7.37 14.07
C LEU A 123 -0.44 -7.10 13.12
N TYR A 124 -0.18 -6.37 12.04
CA TYR A 124 -1.16 -6.10 10.99
C TYR A 124 -1.68 -7.37 10.31
N ARG A 125 -0.80 -8.35 10.03
CA ARG A 125 -1.16 -9.61 9.35
C ARG A 125 -1.86 -10.62 10.26
N LYS A 126 -1.63 -10.58 11.58
CA LYS A 126 -2.26 -11.51 12.55
C LYS A 126 -3.79 -11.45 12.59
N ARG A 127 -4.42 -10.37 12.08
CA ARG A 127 -5.87 -10.17 11.82
C ARG A 127 -6.84 -11.06 12.62
N GLY A 128 -6.70 -11.08 13.94
CA GLY A 128 -7.68 -11.63 14.88
C GLY A 128 -8.46 -10.51 15.56
N LYS A 129 -9.57 -10.83 16.25
CA LYS A 129 -10.35 -9.84 17.01
C LYS A 129 -9.49 -9.01 17.97
N THR A 130 -8.38 -9.56 18.48
CA THR A 130 -7.46 -8.92 19.45
C THR A 130 -6.35 -8.07 18.82
N SER A 131 -6.24 -8.05 17.49
CA SER A 131 -5.22 -7.27 16.75
C SER A 131 -5.84 -6.27 15.79
N SER A 132 -7.13 -5.96 15.95
CA SER A 132 -7.78 -4.91 15.17
C SER A 132 -7.20 -3.52 15.53
N PRO A 133 -7.35 -2.50 14.67
CA PRO A 133 -6.76 -1.18 14.92
C PRO A 133 -7.16 -0.53 16.25
N ASP A 134 -8.30 -0.91 16.82
CA ASP A 134 -8.82 -0.32 18.07
C ASP A 134 -8.58 -1.19 19.30
N GLU A 135 -7.94 -2.35 19.13
CA GLU A 135 -7.58 -3.23 20.24
C GLU A 135 -6.36 -2.74 21.01
N ALA A 136 -6.29 -3.13 22.29
CA ALA A 136 -5.24 -2.71 23.21
C ALA A 136 -3.82 -2.94 22.67
N GLN A 137 -3.60 -4.05 21.95
CA GLN A 137 -2.28 -4.35 21.38
C GLN A 137 -1.88 -3.34 20.31
N ALA A 138 -2.78 -3.02 19.37
CA ALA A 138 -2.52 -2.07 18.29
C ALA A 138 -2.38 -0.64 18.82
N VAL A 139 -3.26 -0.25 19.75
CA VAL A 139 -3.22 1.06 20.43
C VAL A 139 -1.90 1.24 21.19
N LYS A 140 -1.49 0.23 21.97
CA LYS A 140 -0.22 0.26 22.69
C LYS A 140 0.97 0.36 21.72
N PHE A 141 0.97 -0.44 20.66
CA PHE A 141 2.05 -0.43 19.67
C PHE A 141 2.21 0.96 19.04
N ARG A 142 1.10 1.63 18.68
CA ARG A 142 1.12 3.00 18.17
C ARG A 142 1.67 3.99 19.20
N LYS A 143 1.21 3.89 20.45
CA LYS A 143 1.68 4.76 21.53
C LYS A 143 3.20 4.65 21.73
N ASP A 144 3.74 3.44 21.65
CA ASP A 144 5.14 3.17 21.93
C ASP A 144 6.06 3.59 20.76
N TYR A 145 5.62 3.42 19.50
CA TYR A 145 6.52 3.52 18.33
C TYR A 145 6.10 4.50 17.23
N ALA A 146 4.83 4.95 17.19
CA ALA A 146 4.33 5.79 16.10
C ALA A 146 4.54 7.29 16.34
N VAL A 147 4.53 8.07 15.25
CA VAL A 147 4.56 9.53 15.28
C VAL A 147 3.29 10.09 15.92
N ALA A 148 2.14 9.46 15.68
CA ALA A 148 0.85 9.81 16.26
C ALA A 148 -0.01 8.56 16.44
N ASN A 149 -1.04 8.64 17.30
CA ASN A 149 -2.03 7.56 17.42
C ASN A 149 -2.82 7.35 16.13
N ILE A 150 -3.09 8.42 15.39
CA ILE A 150 -3.74 8.38 14.08
C ILE A 150 -2.98 9.31 13.15
N THR A 151 -2.57 8.79 11.99
CA THR A 151 -1.96 9.56 10.91
C THR A 151 -2.95 9.58 9.74
N PRO A 152 -3.55 10.74 9.42
CA PRO A 152 -4.48 10.85 8.30
C PRO A 152 -3.81 10.55 6.95
N ILE A 153 -4.58 9.98 6.04
CA ILE A 153 -4.21 9.82 4.64
C ILE A 153 -5.10 10.77 3.85
N GLU A 154 -4.49 11.72 3.14
CA GLU A 154 -5.23 12.76 2.44
C GLU A 154 -6.05 12.15 1.29
N PHE A 155 -5.44 11.28 0.50
CA PHE A 155 -6.08 10.75 -0.70
C PHE A 155 -5.64 9.32 -1.00
N VAL A 156 -6.61 8.49 -1.40
CA VAL A 156 -6.38 7.17 -2.00
C VAL A 156 -7.14 7.10 -3.33
N GLY A 157 -6.39 7.08 -4.43
CA GLY A 157 -6.93 6.93 -5.79
C GLY A 157 -6.53 5.59 -6.39
N VAL A 158 -7.50 4.76 -6.73
CA VAL A 158 -7.20 3.43 -7.28
C VAL A 158 -7.95 3.14 -8.56
N TRP A 159 -7.31 2.37 -9.44
CA TRP A 159 -7.91 1.79 -10.64
C TRP A 159 -8.00 0.29 -10.47
N ASP A 160 -9.22 -0.24 -10.68
CA ASP A 160 -9.48 -1.66 -10.91
C ASP A 160 -8.79 -2.59 -9.91
N THR A 161 -9.05 -2.39 -8.61
CA THR A 161 -8.43 -3.22 -7.56
C THR A 161 -8.77 -4.70 -7.77
N VAL A 162 -7.75 -5.52 -8.03
CA VAL A 162 -7.89 -6.97 -8.09
C VAL A 162 -7.84 -7.57 -6.69
N GLY A 163 -8.65 -8.58 -6.42
CA GLY A 163 -8.60 -9.34 -5.17
C GLY A 163 -9.43 -8.77 -4.02
N ALA A 164 -10.43 -7.92 -4.26
CA ALA A 164 -11.45 -7.61 -3.24
C ALA A 164 -12.19 -8.88 -2.75
N LEU A 165 -12.24 -9.94 -3.57
CA LEU A 165 -12.89 -11.23 -3.31
C LEU A 165 -11.96 -12.45 -3.50
N GLY A 166 -10.64 -12.26 -3.47
CA GLY A 166 -9.67 -13.32 -3.81
C GLY A 166 -9.22 -13.22 -5.26
N ILE A 167 -7.95 -13.51 -5.51
CA ILE A 167 -7.38 -13.54 -6.86
C ILE A 167 -7.60 -14.95 -7.41
N PRO A 168 -7.99 -15.12 -8.68
CA PRO A 168 -8.10 -16.43 -9.30
C PRO A 168 -6.84 -17.26 -9.05
N VAL A 169 -7.07 -18.50 -8.59
CA VAL A 169 -6.07 -19.52 -8.21
C VAL A 169 -4.91 -19.71 -9.22
N PRO A 170 -5.04 -19.50 -10.55
CA PRO A 170 -3.90 -19.69 -11.46
C PRO A 170 -2.77 -18.67 -11.23
N PHE A 171 -3.07 -17.53 -10.59
CA PHE A 171 -2.09 -16.48 -10.32
C PHE A 171 -1.38 -16.65 -8.98
N TRP A 172 -1.79 -17.59 -8.12
CA TRP A 172 -1.33 -17.60 -6.72
C TRP A 172 -0.71 -18.86 -6.18
N GLY A 173 -0.65 -19.95 -6.95
CA GLY A 173 -0.17 -21.21 -6.38
C GLY A 173 -1.02 -21.62 -5.15
N THR A 174 -0.72 -22.79 -4.60
CA THR A 174 -1.57 -23.48 -3.62
C THR A 174 -1.46 -22.93 -2.18
N LEU A 175 -1.69 -21.63 -1.96
CA LEU A 175 -1.78 -21.06 -0.60
C LEU A 175 -3.16 -20.45 -0.30
N GLY A 176 -3.63 -20.74 0.92
CA GLY A 176 -5.01 -20.59 1.36
C GLY A 176 -5.60 -19.18 1.27
N GLU A 177 -6.82 -19.12 0.76
CA GLU A 177 -7.61 -17.92 0.42
C GLU A 177 -7.91 -16.97 1.59
N ARG A 178 -7.79 -17.43 2.85
CA ARG A 178 -8.25 -16.67 4.04
C ARG A 178 -7.33 -15.55 4.51
N GLU A 179 -6.03 -15.57 4.16
CA GLU A 179 -5.09 -14.57 4.67
C GLU A 179 -5.02 -13.29 3.84
N PHE A 180 -5.66 -13.25 2.66
CA PHE A 180 -5.52 -12.15 1.69
C PHE A 180 -6.84 -11.45 1.33
N LEU A 181 -7.95 -11.88 1.92
CA LEU A 181 -9.23 -11.19 1.76
C LEU A 181 -9.23 -9.87 2.53
N PHE A 182 -9.71 -8.80 1.88
CA PHE A 182 -10.12 -7.61 2.61
C PHE A 182 -11.35 -7.98 3.43
N HIS A 183 -11.18 -8.15 4.74
CA HIS A 183 -12.33 -8.35 5.64
C HIS A 183 -13.18 -7.08 5.78
N ASP A 184 -12.59 -5.92 5.47
CA ASP A 184 -13.28 -4.64 5.46
C ASP A 184 -13.15 -4.04 4.06
N THR A 185 -14.26 -4.05 3.32
CA THR A 185 -14.33 -3.45 1.98
C THR A 185 -14.49 -1.93 2.07
N GLU A 186 -14.80 -1.40 3.25
CA GLU A 186 -14.91 0.03 3.50
C GLU A 186 -13.54 0.71 3.62
N PRO A 187 -13.35 1.90 3.04
CA PRO A 187 -12.17 2.71 3.27
C PRO A 187 -11.99 3.03 4.76
N SER A 188 -10.79 2.79 5.29
CA SER A 188 -10.44 3.13 6.67
C SER A 188 -10.76 4.59 6.99
N LYS A 189 -11.30 4.85 8.19
CA LYS A 189 -11.70 6.19 8.67
C LYS A 189 -10.58 7.25 8.69
N ILE A 190 -9.33 6.84 8.48
CA ILE A 190 -8.19 7.77 8.41
C ILE A 190 -7.99 8.35 7.00
N ILE A 191 -8.67 7.77 5.99
CA ILE A 191 -8.62 8.23 4.60
C ILE A 191 -9.64 9.36 4.44
N GLN A 192 -9.17 10.56 4.11
CA GLN A 192 -10.04 11.74 3.93
C GLN A 192 -10.79 11.67 2.60
N HIS A 193 -10.11 11.21 1.54
CA HIS A 193 -10.68 11.10 0.21
C HIS A 193 -10.31 9.77 -0.44
N ALA A 194 -11.31 8.94 -0.75
CA ALA A 194 -11.14 7.72 -1.52
C ALA A 194 -11.81 7.86 -2.89
N ARG A 195 -11.14 7.42 -3.96
CA ARG A 195 -11.68 7.31 -5.32
C ARG A 195 -11.26 5.98 -5.92
N HIS A 196 -12.21 5.22 -6.46
CA HIS A 196 -11.94 3.94 -7.12
C HIS A 196 -12.62 3.93 -8.49
N ALA A 197 -11.82 3.99 -9.57
CA ALA A 197 -12.29 3.80 -10.93
C ALA A 197 -12.27 2.29 -11.26
N VAL A 198 -13.40 1.75 -11.72
CA VAL A 198 -13.56 0.31 -12.04
C VAL A 198 -13.79 0.13 -13.54
N SER A 199 -13.30 -0.96 -14.10
CA SER A 199 -13.64 -1.35 -15.47
C SER A 199 -15.05 -1.93 -15.49
N ILE A 200 -15.92 -1.42 -16.37
CA ILE A 200 -17.29 -1.94 -16.55
C ILE A 200 -17.33 -3.15 -17.50
N ASP A 201 -16.31 -3.31 -18.34
CA ASP A 201 -16.22 -4.35 -19.38
C ASP A 201 -15.20 -5.45 -19.05
N GLU A 202 -14.68 -5.47 -17.81
CA GLU A 202 -13.78 -6.54 -17.36
C GLU A 202 -14.57 -7.85 -17.15
N ASN A 203 -14.26 -8.86 -17.98
CA ASN A 203 -15.00 -10.11 -18.04
C ASN A 203 -14.12 -11.37 -17.85
N ARG A 204 -12.84 -11.21 -17.48
CA ARG A 204 -11.96 -12.35 -17.18
C ARG A 204 -12.49 -13.10 -15.95
N GLN A 205 -12.70 -14.41 -16.12
CA GLN A 205 -13.10 -15.35 -15.05
C GLN A 205 -11.89 -15.85 -14.26
#